data_AF-H5URN3-F1
#
_entry.id   AF-H5URN3-F1
#
_cell.length_a   1.000
_cell.length_b   1.000
_cell.length_c   1.000
_cell.angle_alpha   90.00
_cell.angle_beta   90.00
_cell.angle_gamma   90.00
#
_symmetry.space_group_name_H-M   'P 1'
#
loop_
_entity.id
_entity.type
_entity.pdbx_description
1 polymer ?
#
loop_
_entity_poly.entity_id
_entity_poly.type
_entity_poly.pdbx_seq_one_letter_code
_entity_poly.pdbx_strand_id
1 'polypeptide(L)'
;MGGPEAVVILVLAFLLIGPERLPEVLAKARHWIREARRMADGARGQLREQMGPEFDDIDWKAYDPRQYDPRRIVREALTEPFDDPAGPSSPGDDPGVEEEPRYRPPAVFDPAKPVPFDTDAT
;
A
#
# COMPACT_ATOMS: atom_id res chain seq x y z
N MET A 1 -5.81 5.00 10.13
CA MET A 1 -6.21 3.61 9.84
C MET A 1 -4.99 2.76 10.10
N GLY A 2 -4.96 2.13 11.26
CA GLY A 2 -3.74 1.86 12.00
C GLY A 2 -2.96 0.63 11.51
N GLY A 3 -1.67 0.64 11.85
CA GLY A 3 -0.81 -0.55 11.78
C GLY A 3 -1.37 -1.79 12.51
N PRO A 4 -2.08 -1.69 13.67
CA PRO A 4 -2.54 -2.89 14.36
C PRO A 4 -3.60 -3.69 13.59
N GLU A 5 -4.48 -3.03 12.81
CA GLU A 5 -5.49 -3.71 12.01
C GLU A 5 -4.84 -4.60 10.93
N ALA A 6 -3.74 -4.14 10.31
CA ALA A 6 -2.99 -4.93 9.33
C ALA A 6 -2.32 -6.16 9.97
N VAL A 7 -1.82 -6.03 11.20
CA VAL A 7 -1.22 -7.14 11.96
C VAL A 7 -2.27 -8.21 12.26
N VAL A 8 -3.48 -7.82 12.70
CA VAL A 8 -4.58 -8.76 12.96
C VAL A 8 -4.96 -9.52 11.69
N ILE A 9 -5.05 -8.83 10.54
CA ILE A 9 -5.33 -9.47 9.24
C ILE A 9 -4.23 -10.47 8.87
N LEU A 10 -2.96 -10.11 9.06
CA LEU A 10 -1.84 -11.01 8.79
C LEU A 10 -1.93 -12.26 9.66
N VAL A 11 -2.08 -12.12 10.98
CA VAL A 11 -2.20 -13.25 11.90
C VAL A 11 -3.37 -14.17 11.51
N LEU A 12 -4.52 -13.58 11.17
CA LEU A 12 -5.67 -14.35 10.71
C LEU A 12 -5.39 -15.08 9.39
N ALA A 13 -4.74 -14.42 8.42
CA ALA A 13 -4.33 -15.05 7.17
C ALA A 13 -3.36 -16.22 7.39
N PHE A 14 -2.38 -16.06 8.30
CA PHE A 14 -1.48 -17.14 8.73
C PHE A 14 -2.24 -18.31 9.34
N LEU A 15 -3.26 -18.04 10.15
CA LEU A 15 -4.05 -19.08 10.81
C LEU A 15 -4.95 -19.84 9.83
N LEU A 16 -5.60 -19.13 8.89
CA LEU A 16 -6.48 -19.71 7.87
C LEU A 16 -5.73 -20.57 6.85
N ILE A 17 -4.57 -20.08 6.39
CA ILE A 17 -3.72 -20.78 5.40
C ILE A 17 -2.88 -21.87 6.08
N GLY A 18 -2.50 -21.64 7.34
CA GLY A 18 -1.54 -22.43 8.09
C GLY A 18 -0.10 -21.94 7.87
N PRO A 19 0.70 -21.75 8.95
CA PRO A 19 2.06 -21.21 8.84
C PRO A 19 3.00 -22.12 8.03
N GLU A 20 2.72 -23.43 7.99
CA GLU A 20 3.50 -24.40 7.23
C GLU A 20 3.29 -24.28 5.71
N ARG A 21 2.12 -23.82 5.26
CA ARG A 21 1.78 -23.72 3.83
C ARG A 21 2.15 -22.37 3.23
N LEU A 22 2.24 -21.32 4.05
CA LEU A 22 2.61 -19.99 3.61
C LEU A 22 3.98 -19.90 2.90
N PRO A 23 5.08 -20.53 3.38
CA PRO A 23 6.36 -20.54 2.65
C PRO A 23 6.25 -21.23 1.28
N GLU A 24 5.41 -22.26 1.17
CA GLU A 24 5.16 -22.94 -0.11
C GLU A 24 4.39 -22.03 -1.09
N VAL A 25 3.38 -21.29 -0.60
CA VAL A 25 2.62 -20.32 -1.39
C VAL A 25 3.50 -19.16 -1.85
N LEU A 26 4.36 -18.62 -0.97
CA LEU A 26 5.32 -17.57 -1.33
C LEU A 26 6.35 -18.06 -2.35
N ALA A 27 6.80 -19.31 -2.24
CA ALA A 27 7.70 -19.90 -3.24
C ALA A 27 7.05 -19.96 -4.63
N LYS A 28 5.77 -20.34 -4.69
CA LYS A 28 4.98 -20.31 -5.93
C LYS A 28 4.81 -18.88 -6.44
N ALA A 29 4.38 -17.93 -5.60
CA ALA A 29 4.24 -16.53 -5.97
C ALA A 29 5.55 -15.93 -6.51
N ARG A 30 6.69 -16.26 -5.90
CA ARG A 30 8.02 -15.85 -6.38
C ARG A 30 8.31 -16.37 -7.79
N HIS A 31 7.92 -17.61 -8.10
CA HIS A 31 8.08 -18.14 -9.44
C HIS A 31 7.26 -17.34 -10.46
N TRP A 32 5.98 -17.07 -10.16
CA TRP A 32 5.11 -16.23 -10.98
C TRP A 32 5.68 -14.83 -11.19
N ILE A 33 6.16 -14.18 -10.14
CA ILE A 33 6.78 -12.84 -10.24
C ILE A 33 8.01 -12.87 -11.14
N ARG A 34 8.86 -13.90 -11.03
CA ARG A 34 10.04 -14.05 -11.90
C ARG A 34 9.67 -14.25 -13.36
N GLU A 35 8.58 -14.96 -13.63
CA GLU A 35 8.09 -15.19 -14.98
C GLU A 35 7.45 -13.93 -15.57
N ALA A 36 6.62 -13.25 -14.79
CA ALA A 36 6.04 -11.95 -15.13
C ALA A 36 7.14 -10.91 -15.42
N ARG A 37 8.22 -10.90 -14.62
CA ARG A 37 9.40 -10.05 -14.89
C ARG A 37 10.07 -10.39 -16.21
N ARG A 38 10.33 -11.67 -16.48
CA ARG A 38 10.94 -12.11 -17.75
C ARG A 38 10.09 -11.72 -18.96
N MET A 39 8.77 -11.85 -18.84
CA MET A 39 7.82 -11.43 -19.87
C MET A 39 7.83 -9.91 -20.06
N ALA A 40 7.83 -9.14 -18.98
CA ALA A 40 7.90 -7.67 -19.03
C ALA A 40 9.22 -7.18 -19.64
N ASP A 41 10.35 -7.80 -19.30
CA ASP A 41 11.66 -7.47 -19.87
C ASP A 41 11.70 -7.81 -21.38
N GLY A 42 11.09 -8.92 -21.80
CA GLY A 42 10.95 -9.28 -23.22
C GLY A 42 10.07 -8.32 -24.02
N ALA A 43 8.93 -7.91 -23.45
CA ALA A 43 8.05 -6.91 -24.04
C ALA A 43 8.74 -5.54 -24.14
N ARG A 44 9.44 -5.12 -23.07
CA ARG A 44 10.26 -3.90 -23.09
C ARG A 44 11.32 -3.92 -24.19
N GLY A 45 11.98 -5.07 -24.42
CA GLY A 45 12.92 -5.26 -25.52
C GLY A 45 12.29 -5.00 -26.89
N GLN A 46 11.12 -5.61 -27.16
CA GLN A 46 10.40 -5.44 -28.42
C GLN A 46 9.86 -4.02 -28.63
N LEU A 47 9.43 -3.35 -27.56
CA LEU A 47 8.96 -1.96 -27.61
C LEU A 47 10.13 -1.00 -27.86
N ARG A 48 11.29 -1.24 -27.25
CA ARG A 48 12.53 -0.47 -27.49
C ARG A 48 13.00 -0.59 -28.95
N GLU A 49 12.84 -1.77 -29.55
CA GLU A 49 13.25 -2.05 -30.93
C GLU A 49 12.30 -1.40 -31.96
N GLN A 50 11.03 -1.21 -31.62
CA GLN A 50 10.00 -0.64 -32.51
C GLN A 50 9.82 0.88 -32.38
N MET A 51 9.99 1.46 -31.19
CA MET A 51 9.79 2.91 -30.96
C MET A 51 11.09 3.73 -31.09
N GLY A 52 12.27 3.10 -31.09
CA GLY A 52 13.53 3.85 -31.15
C GLY A 52 13.72 4.79 -29.95
N PRO A 53 14.43 5.94 -30.09
CA PRO A 53 14.89 6.79 -28.97
C PRO A 53 13.77 7.35 -28.06
N GLU A 54 12.51 7.30 -28.48
CA GLU A 54 11.34 7.67 -27.66
C GLU A 54 11.11 6.71 -26.46
N PHE A 55 11.76 5.55 -26.44
CA PHE A 55 11.74 4.62 -25.30
C PHE A 55 12.62 5.08 -24.12
N ASP A 56 13.60 5.97 -24.34
CA ASP A 56 14.51 6.46 -23.30
C ASP A 56 13.94 7.64 -22.48
N ASP A 57 12.89 8.31 -22.96
CA ASP A 57 12.18 9.37 -22.20
C ASP A 57 11.25 8.83 -21.11
N ILE A 58 10.96 7.52 -21.13
CA ILE A 58 10.21 6.85 -20.07
C ILE A 58 11.19 6.48 -18.96
N ASP A 59 11.04 7.10 -17.79
CA ASP A 59 11.89 6.87 -16.61
C ASP A 59 11.64 5.49 -15.96
N TRP A 60 12.06 4.43 -16.65
CA TRP A 60 11.98 3.05 -16.17
C TRP A 60 12.91 2.77 -14.98
N LYS A 61 13.84 3.68 -14.69
CA LYS A 61 14.81 3.54 -13.60
C LYS A 61 14.16 3.69 -12.23
N ALA A 62 13.07 4.46 -12.15
CA ALA A 62 12.17 4.50 -10.99
C ALA A 62 11.42 3.17 -10.76
N TYR A 63 11.28 2.35 -11.81
CA TYR A 63 10.59 1.06 -11.78
C TYR A 63 11.53 -0.15 -11.87
N ASP A 64 12.85 0.02 -11.66
CA ASP A 64 13.79 -1.11 -11.65
C ASP A 64 13.80 -1.80 -10.27
N PRO A 65 13.22 -3.01 -10.14
CA PRO A 65 13.14 -3.72 -8.87
C PRO A 65 14.51 -4.22 -8.35
N ARG A 66 15.62 -4.04 -9.09
CA ARG A 66 16.97 -4.37 -8.58
C ARG A 66 17.49 -3.34 -7.57
N GLN A 67 16.93 -2.14 -7.57
CA GLN A 67 17.21 -1.14 -6.54
C GLN A 67 16.44 -1.42 -5.23
N TYR A 68 15.52 -2.38 -5.26
CA TYR A 68 14.80 -2.88 -4.10
C TYR A 68 15.62 -4.01 -3.44
N ASP A 69 16.64 -3.65 -2.66
CA ASP A 69 17.48 -4.64 -1.96
C ASP A 69 16.69 -5.19 -0.75
N PRO A 70 16.17 -6.44 -0.82
CA PRO A 70 15.26 -6.98 0.19
C PRO A 70 15.91 -7.07 1.57
N ARG A 71 17.24 -7.11 1.63
CA ARG A 71 17.98 -7.16 2.89
C ARG A 71 17.94 -5.84 3.65
N ARG A 72 17.79 -4.69 2.98
CA ARG A 72 17.65 -3.39 3.65
C ARG A 72 16.29 -3.26 4.31
N ILE A 73 15.23 -3.63 3.61
CA ILE A 73 13.85 -3.54 4.10
C ILE A 73 13.62 -4.47 5.29
N VAL A 74 14.15 -5.70 5.24
CA VAL A 74 14.07 -6.64 6.38
C VAL A 74 14.90 -6.15 7.57
N ARG A 75 16.04 -5.51 7.33
CA ARG A 75 16.85 -4.91 8.41
C ARG A 75 16.16 -3.73 9.05
N GLU A 76 15.55 -2.85 8.26
CA GLU A 76 14.73 -1.74 8.77
C GLU A 76 13.56 -2.29 9.60
N ALA A 77 12.82 -3.27 9.09
CA ALA A 77 11.70 -3.90 9.82
C ALA A 77 12.09 -4.67 11.08
N LEU A 78 13.35 -5.11 11.22
CA LEU A 78 13.87 -5.77 12.42
C LEU A 78 14.53 -4.81 13.41
N THR A 79 14.93 -3.62 12.95
CA THR A 79 15.59 -2.60 13.79
C THR A 79 14.57 -1.64 14.39
N GLU A 80 13.39 -1.51 13.77
CA GLU A 80 12.25 -0.80 14.34
C GLU A 80 11.77 -1.55 15.60
N PRO A 81 11.87 -0.97 16.81
CA PRO A 81 11.31 -1.59 18.00
C PRO A 81 9.80 -1.75 17.77
N PHE A 82 9.31 -2.97 17.86
CA PHE A 82 7.87 -3.22 17.96
C PHE A 82 7.41 -2.63 19.30
N ASP A 83 6.97 -1.36 19.28
CA ASP A 83 6.49 -0.69 20.50
C ASP A 83 5.36 -1.51 21.11
N ASP A 84 5.63 -2.00 22.32
CA ASP A 84 4.76 -2.83 23.16
C ASP A 84 3.42 -2.11 23.46
N PRO A 85 2.26 -2.73 23.21
CA PRO A 85 0.98 -2.17 23.63
C PRO A 85 0.67 -2.58 25.09
N ALA A 86 1.29 -1.92 26.06
CA ALA A 86 0.90 -1.97 27.48
C ALA A 86 1.30 -0.68 28.24
N GLY A 87 0.30 0.08 28.72
CA GLY A 87 0.38 1.45 29.30
C GLY A 87 1.05 1.60 30.68
N PRO A 88 0.74 2.61 31.55
CA PRO A 88 -0.24 3.72 31.47
C PRO A 88 0.31 5.15 31.81
N SER A 89 -0.46 6.21 31.47
CA SER A 89 -0.58 7.62 32.03
C SER A 89 0.62 8.28 32.77
N SER A 90 1.03 9.54 32.55
CA SER A 90 0.33 10.86 32.60
C SER A 90 1.42 11.98 32.55
N PRO A 91 1.15 13.28 32.77
CA PRO A 91 0.11 14.20 32.28
C PRO A 91 0.72 15.54 31.76
N GLY A 92 0.00 16.25 30.90
CA GLY A 92 0.21 17.68 30.66
C GLY A 92 1.13 18.00 29.49
N ASP A 93 0.51 18.43 28.38
CA ASP A 93 0.69 19.78 27.86
C ASP A 93 -0.40 19.96 26.79
N ASP A 94 -1.38 20.81 27.09
CA ASP A 94 -2.33 21.31 26.10
C ASP A 94 -1.83 22.68 25.67
N PRO A 95 -1.33 22.79 24.43
CA PRO A 95 -1.54 24.01 23.69
C PRO A 95 -1.98 23.66 22.28
N GLY A 96 -3.29 23.60 22.07
CA GLY A 96 -3.86 23.64 20.73
C GLY A 96 -4.89 22.54 20.52
N VAL A 97 -6.12 22.82 20.94
CA VAL A 97 -7.29 22.13 20.42
C VAL A 97 -7.44 22.52 18.95
N GLU A 98 -6.68 21.88 18.06
CA GLU A 98 -7.13 21.68 16.70
C GLU A 98 -8.30 20.71 16.79
N GLU A 99 -9.51 21.23 16.59
CA GLU A 99 -10.72 20.43 16.49
C GLU A 99 -10.50 19.35 15.43
N GLU A 100 -10.31 18.10 15.85
CA GLU A 100 -10.42 16.96 14.96
C GLU A 100 -11.75 17.06 14.20
N PRO A 101 -11.79 16.74 12.90
CA PRO A 101 -13.03 16.72 12.17
C PRO A 101 -13.92 15.63 12.78
N ARG A 102 -14.82 16.04 13.68
CA ARG A 102 -15.87 15.17 14.21
C ARG A 102 -16.55 14.55 13.00
N TYR A 103 -16.55 13.22 12.96
CA TYR A 103 -17.25 12.46 11.95
C TYR A 103 -18.67 13.01 11.81
N ARG A 104 -18.92 13.72 10.71
CA ARG A 104 -20.26 14.15 10.33
C ARG A 104 -20.87 12.96 9.59
N PRO A 105 -21.92 12.31 10.13
CA PRO A 105 -22.57 11.25 9.41
C PRO A 105 -23.01 11.77 8.03
N PRO A 106 -22.91 10.95 6.97
CA PRO A 106 -23.34 11.36 5.64
C PRO A 106 -24.78 11.87 5.72
N ALA A 107 -25.03 13.04 5.12
CA ALA A 107 -26.36 13.61 5.08
C ALA A 107 -27.32 12.57 4.47
N VAL A 108 -28.33 12.17 5.24
CA VAL A 108 -29.38 11.28 4.75
C VAL A 108 -30.07 12.00 3.60
N PHE A 109 -30.09 11.36 2.43
CA PHE A 109 -30.75 11.89 1.24
C PHE A 109 -32.25 12.01 1.52
N ASP A 110 -32.74 13.25 1.56
CA ASP A 110 -34.16 13.56 1.72
C ASP A 110 -34.81 13.71 0.33
N PRO A 111 -35.61 12.74 -0.13
CA PRO A 111 -36.22 12.76 -1.45
C PRO A 111 -37.28 13.86 -1.62
N ALA A 112 -37.71 14.51 -0.52
CA ALA A 112 -38.63 15.63 -0.58
C ALA A 112 -37.93 16.98 -0.86
N LYS A 113 -36.60 17.01 -0.83
CA LYS A 113 -35.82 18.23 -1.10
C LYS A 113 -35.39 18.28 -2.58
N PRO A 114 -35.65 19.39 -3.30
CA PRO A 114 -35.17 19.53 -4.67
C PRO A 114 -33.65 19.55 -4.70
N VAL A 115 -33.06 18.76 -5.60
CA VAL A 115 -31.62 18.75 -5.82
C VAL A 115 -31.18 20.12 -6.36
N PRO A 116 -30.09 20.71 -5.82
CA PRO A 116 -29.60 21.99 -6.31
C PRO A 116 -29.06 21.83 -7.75
N PHE A 117 -29.51 22.69 -8.66
CA PHE A 117 -29.03 22.73 -10.04
C PHE A 117 -27.67 23.41 -10.08
N ASP A 118 -26.69 22.78 -10.72
CA ASP A 118 -25.36 23.32 -10.96
C ASP A 118 -25.39 24.20 -12.22
N THR A 119 -25.14 25.49 -12.04
CA THR A 119 -25.21 26.50 -13.12
C THR A 119 -23.88 26.68 -13.86
N ASP A 120 -22.80 26.03 -13.42
CA ASP A 120 -21.49 26.13 -14.08
C ASP A 120 -21.30 25.10 -15.22
N ALA A 121 -22.31 24.26 -15.48
CA ALA A 121 -22.35 23.36 -16.63
C ALA A 121 -22.97 24.07 -17.85
N THR A 122 -22.21 24.91 -18.56
CA THR A 122 -22.54 25.45 -19.89
C THR A 122 -21.32 25.50 -20.79
#